data_AF-A0A849QD56-F1
#
_entry.id   AF-A0A849QD56-F1
#
_cell.length_a   1.000
_cell.length_b   1.000
_cell.length_c   1.000
_cell.angle_alpha   90.00
_cell.angle_beta   90.00
_cell.angle_gamma   90.00
#
_symmetry.space_group_name_H-M   'P 1'
#
loop_
_entity.id
_entity.type
_entity.pdbx_description
1 polymer ?
#
loop_
_entity_poly.entity_id
_entity_poly.type
_entity_poly.pdbx_seq_one_letter_code
_entity_poly.pdbx_strand_id
1 'polypeptide(L)' 'MTDLGLNVLLVTKKDIEISLYFYQQYQNKGMLPRHIIHAATMVQNGLDTIVSVDKHFDIIEEVQRMAPSDLI' A
#
# COMPACT_ATOMS: atom_id res chain seq x y z
N MET A 1 -21.30 11.62 -13.19
CA MET A 1 -20.46 11.02 -12.14
C MET A 1 -19.92 12.16 -11.31
N THR A 2 -20.15 12.14 -10.01
CA THR A 2 -19.67 13.19 -9.09
C THR A 2 -18.16 13.04 -8.93
N ASP A 3 -17.40 14.11 -9.20
CA ASP A 3 -15.98 14.17 -8.89
C ASP A 3 -15.83 14.21 -7.36
N LEU A 4 -15.16 13.20 -6.79
CA LEU A 4 -14.92 13.10 -5.36
C LEU A 4 -13.65 13.86 -4.93
N GLY A 5 -12.95 14.52 -5.86
CA GLY A 5 -11.66 15.15 -5.60
C GLY A 5 -10.55 14.13 -5.29
N LEU A 6 -10.74 12.88 -5.68
CA LEU A 6 -9.82 11.78 -5.41
C LEU A 6 -8.93 11.52 -6.62
N ASN A 7 -7.63 11.42 -6.41
CA ASN A 7 -6.70 10.92 -7.41
C ASN A 7 -6.58 9.40 -7.28
N VAL A 8 -7.06 8.66 -8.28
CA VAL A 8 -6.95 7.20 -8.33
C VAL A 8 -5.70 6.81 -9.11
N LEU A 9 -4.70 6.31 -8.40
CA LEU A 9 -3.46 5.83 -9.02
C LEU A 9 -3.67 4.49 -9.72
N LEU A 10 -3.15 4.38 -10.93
CA LEU A 10 -3.16 3.13 -11.70
C LEU A 10 -2.02 2.23 -11.25
N VAL A 11 -2.28 0.92 -11.21
CA VAL A 11 -1.22 -0.08 -11.02
C VAL A 11 -0.44 -0.21 -12.34
N THR A 12 0.86 0.02 -12.29
CA THR A 12 1.75 -0.06 -13.45
C THR A 12 2.57 -1.35 -13.47
N LYS A 13 3.22 -1.64 -14.60
CA LYS A 13 4.19 -2.75 -14.68
C LYS A 13 5.31 -2.61 -13.65
N LYS A 14 5.78 -1.39 -13.40
CA LYS A 14 6.84 -1.11 -12.42
C LYS A 14 6.38 -1.44 -11.00
N ASP A 15 5.12 -1.18 -10.68
CA ASP A 15 4.53 -1.54 -9.39
C ASP A 15 4.51 -3.06 -9.22
N ILE A 16 4.20 -3.82 -10.27
CA ILE A 16 4.25 -5.28 -10.23
C ILE A 16 5.68 -5.78 -10.00
N GLU A 17 6.68 -5.19 -10.65
CA GLU A 17 8.09 -5.53 -10.43
C GLU A 17 8.53 -5.28 -8.98
N ILE A 18 8.16 -4.13 -8.41
CA ILE A 18 8.40 -3.81 -6.98
C ILE A 18 7.62 -4.78 -6.08
N SER A 19 6.38 -5.14 -6.44
CA SER A 19 5.55 -6.04 -5.65
C SER A 19 6.17 -7.43 -5.54
N LEU A 20 6.88 -7.92 -6.57
CA LEU A 20 7.59 -9.19 -6.53
C LEU A 20 8.77 -9.14 -5.55
N TYR A 21 9.50 -8.02 -5.52
CA TYR A 21 10.55 -7.79 -4.54
C TYR A 21 9.99 -7.79 -3.11
N PHE A 22 8.94 -7.02 -2.84
CA PHE A 22 8.27 -7.00 -1.53
C PHE A 22 7.69 -8.35 -1.15
N TYR A 23 7.11 -9.09 -2.08
CA TYR A 23 6.57 -10.42 -1.81
C TYR A 23 7.68 -11.36 -1.31
N GLN A 24 8.88 -11.31 -1.90
CA GLN A 24 10.01 -12.10 -1.40
C GLN A 24 10.38 -11.77 0.04
N GLN A 25 10.29 -10.50 0.44
CA GLN A 25 10.59 -10.05 1.82
C GLN A 25 9.50 -10.46 2.82
N TYR A 26 8.23 -10.34 2.43
CA TYR A 26 7.11 -10.37 3.36
C TYR A 26 6.24 -11.63 3.28
N GLN A 27 6.43 -12.52 2.29
CA GLN A 27 5.62 -13.74 2.11
C GLN A 27 5.54 -14.62 3.38
N ASN A 28 6.63 -14.70 4.16
CA ASN A 28 6.67 -15.51 5.39
C ASN A 28 5.95 -14.86 6.58
N LYS A 29 5.52 -13.59 6.45
CA LYS A 29 4.78 -12.84 7.48
C LYS A 29 3.25 -12.90 7.27
N GLY A 30 2.76 -13.81 6.40
CA GLY A 30 1.32 -13.99 6.16
C GLY A 30 0.69 -12.93 5.25
N MET A 31 1.50 -12.24 4.46
CA MET A 31 1.07 -11.09 3.67
C MET A 31 0.21 -11.48 2.46
N LEU A 32 -0.90 -10.76 2.29
CA LEU A 32 -1.79 -10.92 1.13
C LEU A 32 -1.21 -10.21 -0.11
N PRO A 33 -1.24 -10.83 -1.31
CA PRO A 33 -0.71 -10.23 -2.54
C PRO A 33 -1.26 -8.82 -2.84
N ARG A 34 -2.54 -8.58 -2.54
CA ARG A 34 -3.18 -7.27 -2.75
C ARG A 34 -2.50 -6.14 -1.95
N HIS A 35 -2.13 -6.40 -0.70
CA HIS A 35 -1.49 -5.38 0.14
C HIS A 35 -0.07 -5.09 -0.34
N ILE A 36 0.64 -6.11 -0.85
CA ILE A 36 1.95 -5.94 -1.47
C ILE A 36 1.87 -5.07 -2.72
N ILE A 37 0.84 -5.26 -3.56
CA ILE A 37 0.60 -4.41 -4.74
C ILE A 37 0.28 -2.97 -4.32
N HIS A 38 -0.55 -2.76 -3.30
CA HIS A 38 -0.82 -1.42 -2.78
C HIS A 38 0.46 -0.72 -2.29
N ALA A 39 1.27 -1.41 -1.48
CA ALA A 39 2.52 -0.85 -0.99
C ALA A 39 3.48 -0.52 -2.15
N ALA A 40 3.58 -1.39 -3.16
CA ALA A 40 4.39 -1.14 -4.34
C ALA A 40 3.93 0.09 -5.13
N THR A 41 2.63 0.23 -5.40
CA THR A 41 2.07 1.42 -6.06
C THR A 41 2.31 2.67 -5.22
N MET A 42 2.16 2.61 -3.89
CA MET A 42 2.41 3.73 -3.00
C MET A 42 3.87 4.19 -3.07
N VAL A 43 4.82 3.29 -2.84
CA VAL A 43 6.25 3.58 -2.83
C VAL A 43 6.72 4.11 -4.19
N GLN A 44 6.22 3.54 -5.29
CA GLN A 44 6.53 4.05 -6.62
C GLN A 44 6.12 5.53 -6.77
N ASN A 45 4.94 5.88 -6.26
CA ASN A 45 4.38 7.23 -6.34
C ASN A 45 4.87 8.17 -5.21
N GLY A 46 5.88 7.76 -4.44
CA GLY A 46 6.44 8.57 -3.35
C GLY A 46 5.49 8.74 -2.16
N LEU A 47 4.53 7.83 -1.98
CA LEU A 47 3.62 7.79 -0.85
C LEU A 47 4.14 6.77 0.17
N ASP A 48 4.21 7.19 1.43
CA ASP A 48 4.68 6.37 2.55
C ASP A 48 3.59 6.12 3.60
N THR A 49 2.44 6.79 3.49
CA THR A 49 1.40 6.77 4.53
C THR A 49 0.09 6.24 3.97
N ILE A 50 -0.49 5.22 4.63
CA ILE A 50 -1.82 4.69 4.30
C ILE A 50 -2.80 4.90 5.45
N VAL A 51 -3.95 5.48 5.14
CA VAL A 51 -5.07 5.56 6.09
C VAL A 51 -5.89 4.28 5.95
N SER A 52 -5.88 3.42 6.97
CA SER A 52 -6.57 2.13 6.92
C SER A 52 -6.89 1.59 8.32
N VAL A 53 -8.03 0.90 8.43
CA VAL A 53 -8.38 0.08 9.61
C VAL A 53 -7.70 -1.29 9.59
N ASP A 54 -7.14 -1.69 8.46
CA ASP A 54 -6.51 -3.00 8.30
C ASP A 54 -5.06 -2.98 8.81
N LYS A 55 -4.83 -3.62 9.97
CA LYS A 55 -3.53 -3.70 10.62
C LYS A 55 -2.49 -4.54 9.88
N HIS A 56 -2.86 -5.29 8.83
CA HIS A 56 -1.86 -6.04 8.05
C HIS A 56 -0.84 -5.12 7.36
N PHE A 57 -1.17 -3.84 7.13
CA PHE A 57 -0.19 -2.88 6.62
C PHE A 57 0.92 -2.55 7.62
N ASP A 58 0.73 -2.79 8.92
CA ASP A 58 1.77 -2.59 9.96
C ASP A 58 2.98 -3.54 9.76
N ILE A 59 2.87 -4.53 8.86
CA ILE A 59 3.93 -5.51 8.55
C ILE A 59 4.93 -4.97 7.50
N ILE A 60 4.50 -4.03 6.65
CA ILE A 60 5.29 -3.50 5.52
C ILE A 60 6.03 -2.26 6.00
N GLU A 61 7.35 -2.35 6.11
CA GLU A 61 8.18 -1.29 6.73
C GLU A 61 8.22 -0.02 5.88
N GLU A 62 8.04 -0.13 4.56
CA GLU A 62 8.00 1.00 3.64
C GLU A 62 6.71 1.84 3.72
N VAL A 63 5.69 1.36 4.43
CA VAL A 63 4.38 2.02 4.54
C VAL A 63 3.96 2.17 5.99
N GLN A 64 3.81 3.41 6.44
CA GLN A 64 3.22 3.75 7.72
C GLN A 64 1.69 3.71 7.63
N ARG A 65 1.06 2.84 8.41
CA ARG A 65 -0.40 2.87 8.59
C ARG A 65 -0.79 3.90 9.64
N MET A 66 -1.75 4.76 9.30
CA MET A 66 -2.50 5.57 10.26
C MET A 66 -3.93 5.02 10.38
N ALA A 67 -4.43 4.90 11.61
CA ALA A 67 -5.84 4.57 11.79
C ALA A 67 -6.67 5.81 11.45
N PRO A 68 -7.88 5.67 10.87
CA PRO A 68 -8.76 6.82 10.64
C PRO A 68 -9.10 7.60 11.92
N SER A 69 -9.08 6.94 13.09
CA SER A 69 -9.26 7.58 14.40
C SER A 69 -8.17 8.58 14.76
N ASP A 70 -7.00 8.50 14.13
CA ASP A 70 -5.85 9.35 14.44
C ASP A 70 -5.92 10.70 13.67
N LEU A 71 -6.92 10.89 12.82
CA LEU A 71 -7.13 12.06 11.97
C LEU A 71 -8.22 13.02 12.48
N ILE A 72 -8.89 12.69 13.59
CA ILE A 72 -10.09 13.37 14.10
C ILE A 72 -9.76 14.19 15.34
#